data_AF-A0A443RUE0-F1
#
_entry.id   AF-A0A443RUE0-F1
#
_cell.length_a   1.000
_cell.length_b   1.000
_cell.length_c   1.000
_cell.angle_alpha   90.00
_cell.angle_beta   90.00
_cell.angle_gamma   90.00
#
_symmetry.space_group_name_H-M   'P 1'
#
loop_
_entity.id
_entity.type
_entity.pdbx_description
1 polymer ?
#
loop_
_entity_poly.entity_id
_entity_poly.type
_entity_poly.pdbx_seq_one_letter_code
_entity_poly.pdbx_strand_id
1 'polypeptide(L)'
;TGQVLIGRVWNKSGKTVFPDFTNPNATEYWFRQLQRLHSQVAFDGAWIDMNEISNFVDGSLYGCPKNELENPPYVPGNQKLQNDSLCMSAKHYAGVQYNIHNLYSTYETKVTNEALKKLRNNKRPFIISRSTFSGQGHFGGHWSGDIFSNFVDMRYSIPFILNFNMFGTPLVGADMCGFAGNTTVELCARWMTLGAFYPFARNHNDYDTIDQDPVSLGPTVVNASINALQIRYMLLPY
;
A
#
# COMPACT_ATOMS: atom_id res chain seq x y z
N THR A 1 -0.05 10.41 28.85
CA THR A 1 -0.05 9.33 29.87
C THR A 1 1.04 8.28 29.65
N GLY A 2 1.73 8.25 28.51
CA GLY A 2 2.73 7.20 28.21
C GLY A 2 2.11 5.85 27.83
N GLN A 3 0.78 5.79 27.73
CA GLN A 3 0.03 4.61 27.33
C GLN A 3 0.04 4.45 25.81
N VAL A 4 -0.18 3.21 25.36
CA VAL A 4 -0.30 2.87 23.94
C VAL A 4 -1.55 3.49 23.36
N LEU A 5 -1.41 4.16 22.21
CA LEU A 5 -2.55 4.69 21.45
C LEU A 5 -3.35 3.53 20.86
N ILE A 6 -4.66 3.55 21.05
CA ILE A 6 -5.58 2.54 20.53
C ILE A 6 -6.50 3.20 19.50
N GLY A 7 -6.47 2.70 18.28
CA GLY A 7 -7.37 3.07 17.19
C GLY A 7 -8.22 1.90 16.75
N ARG A 8 -8.69 1.95 15.50
CA ARG A 8 -9.53 0.93 14.88
C ARG A 8 -9.17 0.76 13.42
N VAL A 9 -9.00 -0.49 13.00
CA VAL A 9 -8.91 -0.90 11.59
C VAL A 9 -9.67 -2.22 11.46
N TRP A 10 -9.36 -3.06 10.47
CA TRP A 10 -10.09 -4.29 10.11
C TRP A 10 -10.23 -5.36 11.20
N ASN A 11 -9.56 -5.23 12.34
CA ASN A 11 -9.53 -6.29 13.32
C ASN A 11 -10.89 -6.50 14.03
N LYS A 12 -11.28 -7.76 14.21
CA LYS A 12 -12.60 -8.12 14.78
C LYS A 12 -12.83 -7.64 16.21
N SER A 13 -11.77 -7.39 16.98
CA SER A 13 -11.89 -6.86 18.35
C SER A 13 -12.25 -5.38 18.37
N GLY A 14 -12.16 -4.67 17.24
CA GLY A 14 -12.42 -3.23 17.12
C GLY A 14 -11.38 -2.34 17.81
N LYS A 15 -10.25 -2.90 18.27
CA LYS A 15 -9.17 -2.18 18.95
C LYS A 15 -7.82 -2.57 18.37
N THR A 16 -7.13 -1.62 17.74
CA THR A 16 -5.81 -1.85 17.14
C THR A 16 -4.77 -0.93 17.77
N VAL A 17 -3.56 -1.45 17.95
CA VAL A 17 -2.37 -0.66 18.30
C VAL A 17 -1.43 -0.62 17.09
N PHE A 18 -0.65 0.44 16.97
CA PHE A 18 0.16 0.71 15.79
C PHE A 18 1.65 0.53 16.13
N PRO A 19 2.37 -0.38 15.45
CA PRO A 19 3.81 -0.54 15.64
C PRO A 19 4.56 0.75 15.35
N ASP A 20 5.52 1.10 16.20
CA ASP A 20 6.42 2.21 15.92
C ASP A 20 7.63 1.70 15.13
N PHE A 21 7.58 1.80 13.80
CA PHE A 21 8.66 1.37 12.91
C PHE A 21 9.91 2.26 12.97
N THR A 22 9.87 3.39 13.67
CA THR A 22 11.05 4.24 13.92
C THR A 22 11.88 3.74 15.09
N ASN A 23 11.33 2.83 15.90
CA ASN A 23 12.02 2.26 17.05
C ASN A 23 13.10 1.25 16.59
N PRO A 24 14.33 1.29 17.14
CA PRO A 24 15.39 0.34 16.77
C PRO A 24 15.02 -1.14 17.01
N ASN A 25 14.07 -1.42 17.91
CA ASN A 25 13.59 -2.77 18.17
C ASN A 25 12.52 -3.24 17.15
N ALA A 26 12.03 -2.37 16.27
CA ALA A 26 10.96 -2.68 15.34
C ALA A 26 11.36 -3.79 14.34
N THR A 27 12.59 -3.78 13.83
CA THR A 27 13.06 -4.80 12.88
C THR A 27 13.03 -6.20 13.47
N GLU A 28 13.51 -6.38 14.70
CA GLU A 28 13.51 -7.70 15.35
C GLU A 28 12.08 -8.13 15.74
N TYR A 29 11.26 -7.20 16.24
CA TYR A 29 9.84 -7.47 16.50
C TYR A 29 9.11 -7.94 15.24
N TRP A 30 9.26 -7.20 14.14
CA TRP A 30 8.57 -7.47 12.87
C TRP A 30 9.07 -8.75 12.22
N PHE A 31 10.38 -9.00 12.25
CA PHE A 31 10.97 -10.28 11.83
C PHE A 31 10.33 -11.47 12.56
N ARG A 32 10.16 -11.40 13.89
CA ARG A 32 9.52 -12.49 14.64
C ARG A 32 8.07 -12.71 14.25
N GLN A 33 7.31 -11.64 13.99
CA GLN A 33 5.92 -11.76 13.52
C GLN A 33 5.87 -12.44 12.14
N LEU A 34 6.69 -11.97 11.19
CA LEU A 34 6.79 -12.55 9.85
C LEU A 34 7.29 -13.99 9.90
N GLN A 35 8.29 -14.31 10.72
CA GLN A 35 8.81 -15.67 10.89
C GLN A 35 7.73 -16.61 11.43
N ARG A 36 6.97 -16.18 12.44
CA ARG A 36 5.86 -16.98 12.99
C ARG A 36 4.80 -17.26 11.93
N LEU A 37 4.43 -16.27 11.11
CA LEU A 37 3.49 -16.48 10.01
C LEU A 37 4.09 -17.39 8.93
N HIS A 38 5.35 -17.17 8.56
CA HIS A 38 6.04 -17.93 7.52
C HIS A 38 6.24 -19.41 7.90
N SER A 39 6.35 -19.71 9.19
CA SER A 39 6.38 -21.10 9.68
C SER A 39 5.06 -21.87 9.45
N GLN A 40 3.96 -21.15 9.24
CA GLN A 40 2.65 -21.71 8.94
C GLN A 40 2.33 -21.64 7.44
N VAL A 41 2.71 -20.55 6.78
CA VAL A 41 2.48 -20.32 5.35
C VAL A 41 3.73 -19.71 4.73
N ALA A 42 4.43 -20.45 3.89
CA ALA A 42 5.67 -20.00 3.24
C ALA A 42 5.39 -18.97 2.14
N PHE A 43 5.14 -17.71 2.52
CA PHE A 43 4.94 -16.60 1.59
C PHE A 43 6.25 -16.04 1.04
N ASP A 44 6.20 -15.47 -0.17
CA ASP A 44 7.40 -15.00 -0.88
C ASP A 44 7.61 -13.48 -0.86
N GLY A 45 6.63 -12.72 -0.37
CA GLY A 45 6.67 -11.26 -0.32
C GLY A 45 5.64 -10.70 0.64
N ALA A 46 5.58 -9.38 0.73
CA ALA A 46 4.63 -8.68 1.58
C ALA A 46 3.92 -7.58 0.79
N TRP A 47 2.59 -7.56 0.88
CA TRP A 47 1.79 -6.41 0.50
C TRP A 47 1.42 -5.69 1.79
N ILE A 48 1.98 -4.50 2.01
CA ILE A 48 1.77 -3.70 3.22
C ILE A 48 0.82 -2.54 2.91
N ASP A 49 -0.37 -2.63 3.48
CA ASP A 49 -1.48 -1.73 3.23
C ASP A 49 -1.86 -0.96 4.51
N MET A 50 -2.70 0.07 4.39
CA MET A 50 -3.23 0.87 5.51
C MET A 50 -2.15 1.67 6.26
N ASN A 51 -1.03 1.96 5.60
CA ASN A 51 0.17 2.47 6.25
C ASN A 51 0.43 3.97 6.04
N GLU A 52 -0.61 4.76 5.77
CA GLU A 52 -0.54 6.22 5.77
C GLU A 52 -0.06 6.83 7.10
N ILE A 53 -0.51 6.47 8.30
CA ILE A 53 -1.25 5.30 8.83
C ILE A 53 -2.75 5.53 8.80
N SER A 54 -3.52 4.60 8.26
CA SER A 54 -4.99 4.68 8.24
C SER A 54 -5.60 4.23 9.57
N ASN A 55 -6.67 4.91 9.98
CA ASN A 55 -7.43 4.64 11.20
C ASN A 55 -8.90 4.95 10.96
N PHE A 56 -9.80 4.03 11.30
CA PHE A 56 -11.26 4.18 11.11
C PHE A 56 -11.93 5.10 12.14
N VAL A 57 -11.13 5.72 13.00
CA VAL A 57 -11.55 6.76 13.94
C VAL A 57 -10.53 7.89 13.89
N ASP A 58 -11.00 9.13 14.03
CA ASP A 58 -10.11 10.28 14.05
C ASP A 58 -9.22 10.27 15.29
N GLY A 59 -7.94 10.05 15.08
CA GLY A 59 -6.92 10.08 16.11
C GLY A 59 -6.83 8.81 16.96
N SER A 60 -7.75 8.63 17.90
CA SER A 60 -7.78 7.46 18.78
C SER A 60 -9.19 7.16 19.27
N LEU A 61 -9.42 5.95 19.82
CA LEU A 61 -10.70 5.58 20.46
C LEU A 61 -11.08 6.49 21.65
N TYR A 62 -10.14 7.27 22.17
CA TYR A 62 -10.33 8.18 23.30
C TYR A 62 -10.23 9.65 22.88
N GLY A 63 -10.19 9.92 21.57
CA GLY A 63 -9.95 11.24 21.00
C GLY A 63 -8.49 11.69 21.10
N CYS A 64 -8.25 12.96 20.82
CA CYS A 64 -6.92 13.59 20.89
C CYS A 64 -6.89 14.71 21.92
N PRO A 65 -5.72 14.98 22.53
CA PRO A 65 -5.57 16.12 23.44
C PRO A 65 -5.76 17.45 22.71
N LYS A 66 -6.21 18.50 23.40
CA LYS A 66 -6.26 19.84 22.81
C LYS A 66 -4.91 20.53 22.97
N ASN A 67 -4.13 20.59 21.90
CA ASN A 67 -2.85 21.30 21.86
C ASN A 67 -2.56 21.82 20.44
N GLU A 68 -1.43 22.52 20.28
CA GLU A 68 -0.99 23.14 19.02
C GLU A 68 -0.59 22.13 17.93
N LEU A 69 -0.27 20.87 18.28
CA LEU A 69 0.01 19.83 17.27
C LEU A 69 -1.28 19.30 16.65
N GLU A 70 -2.35 19.15 17.45
CA GLU A 70 -3.66 18.76 16.93
C GLU A 70 -4.43 19.94 16.29
N ASN A 71 -4.08 21.18 16.66
CA ASN A 71 -4.71 22.41 16.17
C ASN A 71 -3.61 23.45 15.85
N PRO A 72 -2.80 23.22 14.79
CA PRO A 72 -1.73 24.14 14.44
C PRO A 72 -2.30 25.46 13.91
N PRO A 73 -1.53 26.55 13.95
CA PRO A 73 -1.97 27.86 13.45
C PRO A 73 -2.27 27.86 11.94
N TYR A 74 -1.69 26.92 11.19
CA TYR A 74 -1.97 26.69 9.78
C TYR A 74 -2.26 25.21 9.53
N VAL A 75 -3.37 24.93 8.86
CA VAL A 75 -3.82 23.58 8.53
C VAL A 75 -3.90 23.47 7.00
N PRO A 76 -2.98 22.74 6.35
CA PRO A 76 -3.04 22.50 4.91
C PRO A 76 -4.40 21.89 4.52
N GLY A 77 -5.04 22.44 3.48
CA GLY A 77 -6.33 21.94 2.99
C GLY A 77 -7.53 22.15 3.94
N ASN A 78 -7.36 22.85 5.07
CA ASN A 78 -8.39 23.08 6.09
C ASN A 78 -9.04 21.79 6.65
N GLN A 79 -8.35 20.65 6.58
CA GLN A 79 -8.79 19.38 7.16
C GLN A 79 -7.96 19.04 8.41
N LYS A 80 -8.62 18.57 9.46
CA LYS A 80 -7.92 18.12 10.68
C LYS A 80 -6.87 17.07 10.36
N LEU A 81 -5.65 17.23 10.86
CA LEU A 81 -4.52 16.36 10.52
C LEU A 81 -4.69 14.92 11.02
N GLN A 82 -5.44 14.73 12.10
CA GLN A 82 -5.78 13.42 12.66
C GLN A 82 -6.93 12.70 11.93
N ASN A 83 -7.54 13.34 10.93
CA ASN A 83 -8.64 12.75 10.17
C ASN A 83 -8.18 11.46 9.48
N ASP A 84 -8.92 10.37 9.69
CA ASP A 84 -8.57 9.03 9.20
C ASP A 84 -7.16 8.53 9.60
N SER A 85 -6.55 9.10 10.63
CA SER A 85 -5.20 8.75 11.10
C SER A 85 -5.06 8.84 12.63
N LEU A 86 -3.82 8.95 13.13
CA LEU A 86 -3.50 9.00 14.56
C LEU A 86 -3.46 10.45 15.08
N CYS A 87 -3.54 10.64 16.39
CA CYS A 87 -3.32 11.95 17.01
C CYS A 87 -1.91 12.47 16.70
N MET A 88 -1.79 13.73 16.30
CA MET A 88 -0.52 14.37 15.91
C MET A 88 0.51 14.44 17.04
N SER A 89 0.04 14.47 18.28
CA SER A 89 0.88 14.45 19.48
C SER A 89 1.26 13.04 19.96
N ALA A 90 0.83 11.98 19.24
CA ALA A 90 1.26 10.61 19.53
C ALA A 90 2.80 10.50 19.42
N LYS A 91 3.41 9.73 20.31
CA LYS A 91 4.87 9.61 20.41
C LYS A 91 5.39 8.36 19.72
N HIS A 92 6.39 8.57 18.89
CA HIS A 92 7.24 7.56 18.27
C HIS A 92 8.67 7.73 18.80
N TYR A 93 9.52 6.75 18.57
CA TYR A 93 10.92 6.79 18.97
C TYR A 93 11.66 7.95 18.30
N ALA A 94 11.42 8.19 17.01
CA ALA A 94 12.06 9.27 16.26
C ALA A 94 11.42 10.66 16.43
N GLY A 95 10.27 10.77 17.09
CA GLY A 95 9.58 12.05 17.26
C GLY A 95 8.07 11.92 17.51
N VAL A 96 7.35 13.03 17.39
CA VAL A 96 5.89 13.02 17.44
C VAL A 96 5.28 12.73 16.07
N GLN A 97 4.09 12.17 16.04
CA GLN A 97 3.34 11.83 14.81
C GLN A 97 3.27 13.02 13.86
N TYR A 98 3.07 14.25 14.36
CA TYR A 98 3.07 15.48 13.56
C TYR A 98 4.29 15.61 12.63
N ASN A 99 5.48 15.22 13.10
CA ASN A 99 6.72 15.34 12.33
C ASN A 99 7.02 14.12 11.46
N ILE A 100 6.55 12.94 11.87
CA ILE A 100 6.96 11.66 11.28
C ILE A 100 5.84 10.94 10.53
N HIS A 101 4.60 11.47 10.53
CA HIS A 101 3.42 10.88 9.90
C HIS A 101 3.71 10.41 8.48
N ASN A 102 4.21 11.31 7.63
CA ASN A 102 4.54 11.03 6.24
C ASN A 102 5.71 10.05 6.05
N LEU A 103 6.44 9.71 7.11
CA LEU A 103 7.58 8.78 7.06
C LEU A 103 7.20 7.36 7.51
N TYR A 104 6.02 7.16 8.10
CA TYR A 104 5.65 5.88 8.71
C TYR A 104 5.79 4.71 7.74
N SER A 105 5.19 4.82 6.54
CA SER A 105 5.24 3.80 5.50
C SER A 105 6.65 3.49 5.02
N THR A 106 7.53 4.47 4.98
CA THR A 106 8.93 4.28 4.56
C THR A 106 9.71 3.53 5.62
N TYR A 107 9.48 3.82 6.89
CA TYR A 107 10.04 3.03 7.99
C TYR A 107 9.48 1.60 7.99
N GLU A 108 8.18 1.41 7.81
CA GLU A 108 7.58 0.07 7.70
C GLU A 108 8.15 -0.71 6.51
N THR A 109 8.25 -0.09 5.33
CA THR A 109 8.79 -0.72 4.13
C THR A 109 10.26 -1.12 4.34
N LYS A 110 11.07 -0.24 4.95
CA LYS A 110 12.46 -0.52 5.30
C LYS A 110 12.57 -1.70 6.29
N VAL A 111 11.82 -1.65 7.39
CA VAL A 111 11.80 -2.70 8.42
C VAL A 111 11.35 -4.03 7.81
N THR A 112 10.33 -4.02 6.97
CA THR A 112 9.83 -5.20 6.24
C THR A 112 10.88 -5.75 5.28
N ASN A 113 11.62 -4.88 4.57
CA ASN A 113 12.71 -5.28 3.68
C ASN A 113 13.84 -6.01 4.43
N GLU A 114 14.29 -5.43 5.54
CA GLU A 114 15.33 -6.04 6.39
C GLU A 114 14.85 -7.37 7.00
N ALA A 115 13.62 -7.41 7.50
CA ALA A 115 13.02 -8.62 8.07
C ALA A 115 12.86 -9.74 7.04
N LEU A 116 12.40 -9.44 5.81
CA LEU A 116 12.26 -10.42 4.74
C LEU A 116 13.61 -10.93 4.24
N LYS A 117 14.64 -10.08 4.16
CA LYS A 117 16.02 -10.52 3.86
C LYS A 117 16.50 -11.53 4.89
N LYS A 118 16.33 -11.22 6.19
CA LYS A 118 16.70 -12.14 7.28
C LYS A 118 15.91 -13.45 7.21
N LEU A 119 14.60 -13.39 6.95
CA LEU A 119 13.71 -14.54 6.88
C LEU A 119 14.03 -15.47 5.70
N ARG A 120 14.40 -14.90 4.55
CA ARG A 120 14.57 -15.65 3.29
C ARG A 120 16.02 -15.79 2.87
N ASN A 121 16.95 -15.87 3.83
CA ASN A 121 18.38 -16.09 3.60
C ASN A 121 18.99 -15.10 2.59
N ASN A 122 18.80 -13.79 2.83
CA ASN A 122 19.27 -12.68 1.99
C ASN A 122 18.77 -12.68 0.54
N LYS A 123 17.72 -13.43 0.21
CA LYS A 123 17.02 -13.28 -1.08
C LYS A 123 16.41 -11.88 -1.21
N ARG A 124 16.25 -11.41 -2.45
CA ARG A 124 15.60 -10.13 -2.76
C ARG A 124 14.16 -10.13 -2.22
N PRO A 125 13.78 -9.17 -1.37
CA PRO A 125 12.40 -9.00 -0.94
C PRO A 125 11.52 -8.52 -2.10
N PHE A 126 10.26 -8.97 -2.13
CA PHE A 126 9.22 -8.39 -2.94
C PHE A 126 8.22 -7.72 -2.00
N ILE A 127 8.14 -6.39 -2.05
CA ILE A 127 7.28 -5.58 -1.19
C ILE A 127 6.51 -4.59 -2.06
N ILE A 128 5.22 -4.48 -1.84
CA ILE A 128 4.35 -3.47 -2.43
C ILE A 128 3.69 -2.70 -1.28
N SER A 129 3.85 -1.37 -1.23
CA SER A 129 3.35 -0.51 -0.15
C SER A 129 2.33 0.50 -0.66
N ARG A 130 1.31 0.83 0.15
CA ARG A 130 0.31 1.84 -0.22
C ARG A 130 0.88 3.24 -0.06
N SER A 131 1.12 3.66 1.17
CA SER A 131 1.74 4.95 1.40
C SER A 131 3.22 4.91 1.02
N THR A 132 3.76 6.07 0.61
CA THR A 132 5.16 6.22 0.23
C THR A 132 5.71 7.60 0.64
N PHE A 133 7.03 7.68 0.82
CA PHE A 133 7.78 8.92 0.89
C PHE A 133 9.05 8.85 0.04
N SER A 134 9.75 9.97 -0.12
CA SER A 134 10.99 10.06 -0.89
C SER A 134 12.01 9.02 -0.42
N GLY A 135 12.57 8.26 -1.37
CA GLY A 135 13.55 7.20 -1.12
C GLY A 135 12.96 5.81 -0.85
N GLN A 136 11.62 5.67 -0.72
CA GLN A 136 11.01 4.37 -0.45
C GLN A 136 11.25 3.33 -1.55
N GLY A 137 11.42 3.77 -2.81
CA GLY A 137 11.75 2.89 -3.94
C GLY A 137 13.03 2.07 -3.77
N HIS A 138 13.91 2.45 -2.82
CA HIS A 138 15.06 1.63 -2.42
C HIS A 138 14.65 0.32 -1.71
N PHE A 139 13.49 0.29 -1.05
CA PHE A 139 13.06 -0.81 -0.19
C PHE A 139 11.87 -1.61 -0.76
N GLY A 140 11.00 -0.99 -1.55
CA GLY A 140 9.79 -1.64 -2.08
C GLY A 140 9.13 -0.87 -3.22
N GLY A 141 8.16 -1.52 -3.86
CA GLY A 141 7.31 -0.94 -4.90
C GLY A 141 6.02 -0.32 -4.35
N HIS A 142 5.16 0.10 -5.27
CA HIS A 142 3.93 0.83 -4.97
C HIS A 142 2.81 0.46 -5.96
N TRP A 143 1.55 0.74 -5.62
CA TRP A 143 0.43 0.68 -6.54
C TRP A 143 -0.50 1.87 -6.33
N SER A 144 -1.33 2.19 -7.32
CA SER A 144 -2.21 3.38 -7.31
C SER A 144 -3.24 3.48 -6.20
N GLY A 145 -3.40 2.46 -5.36
CA GLY A 145 -4.51 2.39 -4.41
C GLY A 145 -5.83 2.07 -5.11
N ASP A 146 -6.90 2.43 -4.40
CA ASP A 146 -8.27 1.98 -4.66
C ASP A 146 -8.93 2.81 -5.78
N ILE A 147 -8.49 2.59 -7.02
CA ILE A 147 -9.01 3.27 -8.21
C ILE A 147 -10.31 2.65 -8.72
N PHE A 148 -11.11 3.39 -9.47
CA PHE A 148 -12.40 2.93 -9.99
C PHE A 148 -12.28 2.15 -11.31
N SER A 149 -13.20 1.21 -11.51
CA SER A 149 -13.39 0.46 -12.76
C SER A 149 -14.05 1.32 -13.85
N ASN A 150 -13.33 2.34 -14.33
CA ASN A 150 -13.77 3.23 -15.40
C ASN A 150 -12.60 3.64 -16.34
N PHE A 151 -12.93 4.18 -17.53
CA PHE A 151 -11.93 4.60 -18.52
C PHE A 151 -11.10 5.83 -18.09
N VAL A 152 -11.61 6.66 -17.17
CA VAL A 152 -10.94 7.86 -16.67
C VAL A 152 -9.76 7.45 -15.77
N ASP A 153 -9.98 6.53 -14.84
CA ASP A 153 -8.97 5.99 -13.94
C ASP A 153 -7.94 5.14 -14.71
N MET A 154 -8.39 4.35 -15.71
CA MET A 154 -7.47 3.68 -16.64
C MET A 154 -6.56 4.68 -17.34
N ARG A 155 -7.08 5.83 -17.79
CA ARG A 155 -6.28 6.89 -18.42
C ARG A 155 -5.31 7.53 -17.42
N TYR A 156 -5.75 7.83 -16.20
CA TYR A 156 -4.91 8.48 -15.19
C TYR A 156 -3.85 7.56 -14.56
N SER A 157 -3.99 6.24 -14.70
CA SER A 157 -2.94 5.29 -14.34
C SER A 157 -1.60 5.55 -15.07
N ILE A 158 -1.64 6.05 -16.31
CA ILE A 158 -0.45 6.30 -17.13
C ILE A 158 0.41 7.42 -16.53
N PRO A 159 -0.09 8.67 -16.35
CA PRO A 159 0.70 9.72 -15.72
C PRO A 159 1.08 9.37 -14.27
N PHE A 160 0.24 8.63 -13.54
CA PHE A 160 0.58 8.15 -12.20
C PHE A 160 1.85 7.29 -12.22
N ILE A 161 1.92 6.27 -13.08
CA ILE A 161 3.08 5.38 -13.20
C ILE A 161 4.32 6.14 -13.67
N LEU A 162 4.18 7.06 -14.62
CA LEU A 162 5.29 7.89 -15.09
C LEU A 162 5.87 8.77 -13.97
N ASN A 163 5.01 9.39 -13.16
CA ASN A 163 5.42 10.20 -12.03
C ASN A 163 6.20 9.37 -11.00
N PHE A 164 5.73 8.17 -10.64
CA PHE A 164 6.44 7.33 -9.67
C PHE A 164 7.79 6.80 -10.18
N ASN A 165 7.93 6.61 -11.50
CA ASN A 165 9.25 6.36 -12.09
C ASN A 165 10.19 7.57 -11.89
N MET A 166 9.69 8.81 -12.07
CA MET A 166 10.46 10.03 -11.77
C MET A 166 10.77 10.20 -10.28
N PHE A 167 9.88 9.73 -9.39
CA PHE A 167 10.09 9.74 -7.94
C PHE A 167 11.06 8.66 -7.45
N GLY A 168 11.59 7.82 -8.35
CA GLY A 168 12.55 6.77 -8.00
C GLY A 168 11.92 5.49 -7.45
N THR A 169 10.63 5.25 -7.70
CA THR A 169 9.92 4.00 -7.35
C THR A 169 9.45 3.31 -8.63
N PRO A 170 10.36 2.67 -9.38
CA PRO A 170 10.05 2.14 -10.71
C PRO A 170 9.17 0.89 -10.67
N LEU A 171 9.19 0.10 -9.58
CA LEU A 171 8.27 -1.01 -9.39
C LEU A 171 6.89 -0.47 -8.96
N VAL A 172 6.15 0.06 -9.93
CA VAL A 172 4.84 0.69 -9.71
C VAL A 172 3.81 0.22 -10.75
N GLY A 173 2.55 0.19 -10.35
CA GLY A 173 1.43 -0.22 -11.19
C GLY A 173 0.09 0.35 -10.71
N ALA A 174 -0.96 -0.02 -11.41
CA ALA A 174 -2.34 0.23 -11.04
C ALA A 174 -3.13 -1.08 -11.07
N ASP A 175 -4.23 -1.15 -10.33
CA ASP A 175 -5.08 -2.33 -10.32
C ASP A 175 -5.79 -2.48 -11.68
N MET A 176 -5.36 -3.48 -12.44
CA MET A 176 -5.82 -3.72 -13.81
C MET A 176 -7.31 -4.08 -13.78
N CYS A 177 -8.06 -3.50 -14.71
CA CYS A 177 -9.53 -3.53 -14.80
C CYS A 177 -10.28 -2.64 -13.78
N GLY A 178 -9.55 -2.03 -12.84
CA GLY A 178 -10.07 -1.18 -11.76
C GLY A 178 -10.24 -1.96 -10.46
N PHE A 179 -10.25 -1.27 -9.32
CA PHE A 179 -10.48 -1.89 -8.01
C PHE A 179 -11.94 -1.74 -7.57
N ALA A 180 -12.43 -0.49 -7.50
CA ALA A 180 -13.76 -0.17 -7.02
C ALA A 180 -14.82 -0.18 -8.14
N GLY A 181 -15.92 -0.90 -7.91
CA GLY A 181 -17.03 -1.02 -8.84
C GLY A 181 -16.82 -2.07 -9.95
N ASN A 182 -17.90 -2.43 -10.64
CA ASN A 182 -17.87 -3.50 -11.64
C ASN A 182 -17.24 -3.02 -12.95
N THR A 183 -16.21 -3.73 -13.41
CA THR A 183 -15.62 -3.51 -14.73
C THR A 183 -16.56 -3.98 -15.85
N THR A 184 -16.19 -3.67 -17.10
CA THR A 184 -16.88 -4.19 -18.29
C THR A 184 -15.91 -5.00 -19.14
N VAL A 185 -16.43 -5.90 -19.99
CA VAL A 185 -15.63 -6.71 -20.92
C VAL A 185 -14.70 -5.83 -21.77
N GLU A 186 -15.20 -4.72 -22.29
CA GLU A 186 -14.39 -3.80 -23.09
C GLU A 186 -13.31 -3.12 -22.25
N LEU A 187 -13.68 -2.53 -21.10
CA LEU A 187 -12.74 -1.85 -20.23
C LEU A 187 -11.62 -2.79 -19.79
N CYS A 188 -11.97 -3.98 -19.29
CA CYS A 188 -10.98 -4.94 -18.80
C CYS A 188 -10.11 -5.48 -19.94
N ALA A 189 -10.63 -5.74 -21.13
CA ALA A 189 -9.79 -6.13 -22.28
C ALA A 189 -8.75 -5.03 -22.63
N ARG A 190 -9.16 -3.75 -22.60
CA ARG A 190 -8.26 -2.60 -22.84
C ARG A 190 -7.24 -2.46 -21.71
N TRP A 191 -7.68 -2.58 -20.47
CA TRP A 191 -6.82 -2.40 -19.30
C TRP A 191 -5.85 -3.58 -19.12
N MET A 192 -6.24 -4.81 -19.44
CA MET A 192 -5.32 -5.96 -19.49
C MET A 192 -4.21 -5.74 -20.52
N THR A 193 -4.55 -5.15 -21.68
CA THR A 193 -3.57 -4.82 -22.72
C THR A 193 -2.60 -3.72 -22.26
N LEU A 194 -3.12 -2.64 -21.66
CA LEU A 194 -2.30 -1.54 -21.12
C LEU A 194 -1.44 -2.01 -19.94
N GLY A 195 -2.05 -2.68 -18.97
CA GLY A 195 -1.44 -3.06 -17.69
C GLY A 195 -0.37 -4.12 -17.82
N ALA A 196 -0.36 -4.90 -18.90
CA ALA A 196 0.76 -5.77 -19.25
C ALA A 196 2.09 -5.00 -19.42
N PHE A 197 2.04 -3.68 -19.66
CA PHE A 197 3.22 -2.81 -19.77
C PHE A 197 3.49 -1.99 -18.50
N TYR A 198 2.73 -2.16 -17.42
CA TYR A 198 3.10 -1.59 -16.13
C TYR A 198 4.32 -2.31 -15.55
N PRO A 199 5.29 -1.62 -14.93
CA PRO A 199 6.40 -2.30 -14.27
C PRO A 199 5.93 -3.36 -13.25
N PHE A 200 4.98 -2.98 -12.39
CA PHE A 200 4.22 -3.91 -11.55
C PHE A 200 2.84 -4.15 -12.17
N ALA A 201 2.57 -5.39 -12.60
CA ALA A 201 1.30 -5.75 -13.24
C ALA A 201 0.50 -6.70 -12.33
N ARG A 202 -0.66 -6.23 -11.85
CA ARG A 202 -1.58 -6.96 -10.98
C ARG A 202 -3.02 -6.64 -11.37
N ASN A 203 -3.84 -7.67 -11.57
CA ASN A 203 -5.30 -7.54 -11.52
C ASN A 203 -5.73 -7.78 -10.07
N HIS A 204 -6.49 -6.85 -9.50
CA HIS A 204 -6.97 -6.90 -8.13
C HIS A 204 -8.34 -6.24 -8.06
N ASN A 205 -9.20 -6.70 -7.16
CA ASN A 205 -10.62 -6.41 -7.19
C ASN A 205 -11.15 -6.21 -5.77
N ASP A 206 -12.20 -5.39 -5.62
CA ASP A 206 -12.86 -5.15 -4.34
C ASP A 206 -13.82 -6.29 -3.96
N TYR A 207 -14.09 -6.44 -2.67
CA TYR A 207 -14.85 -7.55 -2.07
C TYR A 207 -16.27 -7.72 -2.62
N ASP A 208 -16.98 -6.61 -2.90
CA ASP A 208 -18.40 -6.61 -3.29
C ASP A 208 -18.62 -6.42 -4.81
N THR A 209 -17.66 -6.84 -5.64
CA THR A 209 -17.72 -6.67 -7.10
C THR A 209 -17.76 -8.00 -7.86
N ILE A 210 -18.10 -7.97 -9.15
CA ILE A 210 -18.06 -9.16 -10.02
C ILE A 210 -16.63 -9.65 -10.20
N ASP A 211 -16.44 -10.97 -10.38
CA ASP A 211 -15.14 -11.54 -10.72
C ASP A 211 -14.59 -10.90 -12.01
N GLN A 212 -13.33 -10.48 -11.98
CA GLN A 212 -12.66 -9.84 -13.12
C GLN A 212 -11.29 -10.41 -13.45
N ASP A 213 -10.97 -11.60 -12.95
CA ASP A 213 -9.82 -12.33 -13.46
C ASP A 213 -10.01 -12.61 -14.97
N PRO A 214 -8.93 -12.79 -15.76
CA PRO A 214 -9.05 -12.83 -17.22
C PRO A 214 -10.03 -13.88 -17.75
N VAL A 215 -10.24 -15.00 -17.05
CA VAL A 215 -11.12 -16.09 -17.51
C VAL A 215 -12.58 -15.89 -17.12
N SER A 216 -12.89 -15.05 -16.13
CA SER A 216 -14.27 -14.78 -15.69
C SER A 216 -15.07 -13.92 -16.68
N LEU A 217 -14.39 -13.04 -17.46
CA LEU A 217 -15.03 -12.06 -18.34
C LEU A 217 -15.13 -12.49 -19.82
N GLY A 218 -14.85 -13.76 -20.11
CA GLY A 218 -15.09 -14.38 -21.42
C GLY A 218 -14.00 -14.14 -22.48
N PRO A 219 -14.22 -14.66 -23.71
CA PRO A 219 -13.16 -14.83 -24.71
C PRO A 219 -12.45 -13.53 -25.13
N THR A 220 -13.15 -12.41 -25.13
CA THR A 220 -12.57 -11.10 -25.49
C THR A 220 -11.45 -10.70 -24.52
N VAL A 221 -11.69 -10.81 -23.22
CA VAL A 221 -10.70 -10.48 -22.19
C VAL A 221 -9.58 -11.51 -22.16
N VAL A 222 -9.91 -12.81 -22.29
CA VAL A 222 -8.91 -13.89 -22.38
C VAL A 222 -7.93 -13.64 -23.52
N ASN A 223 -8.43 -13.40 -24.74
CA ASN A 223 -7.58 -13.19 -25.92
C ASN A 223 -6.71 -11.93 -25.80
N ALA A 224 -7.28 -10.82 -25.31
CA ALA A 224 -6.51 -9.60 -25.06
C ALA A 224 -5.40 -9.83 -24.02
N SER A 225 -5.73 -10.53 -22.93
CA SER A 225 -4.80 -10.84 -21.84
C SER A 225 -3.67 -11.75 -22.29
N ILE A 226 -3.97 -12.84 -23.01
CA ILE A 226 -2.95 -13.78 -23.52
C ILE A 226 -1.97 -13.04 -24.43
N ASN A 227 -2.48 -12.28 -25.40
CA ASN A 227 -1.63 -11.56 -26.35
C ASN A 227 -0.70 -10.56 -25.64
N ALA A 228 -1.25 -9.75 -24.73
CA ALA A 228 -0.48 -8.73 -24.03
C ALA A 228 0.51 -9.33 -23.02
N LEU A 229 0.09 -10.34 -22.25
CA LEU A 229 0.95 -10.99 -21.26
C LEU A 229 2.05 -11.82 -21.93
N GLN A 230 1.81 -12.47 -23.06
CA GLN A 230 2.87 -13.17 -23.79
C GLN A 230 3.97 -12.20 -24.25
N ILE A 231 3.60 -11.02 -24.75
CA ILE A 231 4.57 -9.96 -25.09
C ILE A 231 5.31 -9.51 -23.84
N ARG A 232 4.61 -9.24 -22.73
CA ARG A 232 5.25 -8.90 -21.45
C ARG A 232 6.30 -9.94 -21.05
N TYR A 233 5.93 -11.23 -21.03
CA TYR A 233 6.84 -12.31 -20.63
C TYR A 233 8.03 -12.45 -21.58
N MET A 234 7.84 -12.20 -22.88
CA MET A 234 8.93 -12.15 -23.87
C MET A 234 9.91 -11.00 -23.59
N LEU A 235 9.41 -9.87 -23.09
CA LEU A 235 10.21 -8.66 -22.83
C LEU A 235 10.84 -8.63 -21.42
N LEU A 236 10.56 -9.58 -20.52
CA LEU A 236 11.17 -9.61 -19.18
C LEU A 236 12.71 -9.61 -19.15
N PRO A 237 13.44 -10.16 -20.15
CA PRO A 237 14.90 -10.07 -20.19
C PRO A 237 15.48 -8.70 -20.60
N TYR A 238 14.68 -7.79 -21.18
CA TYR A 238 15.09 -6.44 -21.58
C TYR A 238 15.20 -5.52 -20.35
#